data_AF-A0A326RL41-F1
#
_entry.id   AF-A0A326RL41-F1
#
_cell.length_a   1.000
_cell.length_b   1.000
_cell.length_c   1.000
_cell.angle_alpha   90.00
_cell.angle_beta   90.00
_cell.angle_gamma   90.00
#
_symmetry.space_group_name_H-M   'P 1'
#
loop_
_entity.id
_entity.type
_entity.pdbx_description
1 polymer ?
#
loop_
_entity_poly.entity_id
_entity_poly.type
_entity_poly.pdbx_seq_one_letter_code
_entity_poly.pdbx_strand_id
1 'polypeptide(L)' 'MQTNTKQIETQTLLQLHEEKRTKCLVYTRVMGYHRPVESFNIGKKGEHKQRTHFNE' A
#
# COMPACT_ATOMS: atom_id res chain seq x y z
N MET A 1 10.24 -2.79 -28.11
CA MET A 1 8.77 -2.82 -28.31
C MET A 1 8.10 -4.05 -27.65
N GLN A 2 8.65 -4.61 -26.56
CA GLN A 2 8.10 -5.79 -25.87
C GLN A 2 7.51 -5.48 -24.48
N THR A 3 7.71 -4.26 -23.99
CA THR A 3 7.30 -3.84 -22.64
C THR A 3 5.79 -3.69 -22.53
N ASN A 4 5.14 -3.25 -23.61
CA ASN A 4 3.70 -2.97 -23.62
C ASN A 4 2.85 -4.25 -23.57
N THR A 5 3.26 -5.29 -24.31
CA THR A 5 2.58 -6.60 -24.33
C THR A 5 2.65 -7.29 -22.96
N LYS A 6 3.83 -7.29 -22.31
CA LYS A 6 3.99 -7.82 -20.96
C LYS A 6 3.10 -7.14 -19.92
N GLN A 7 2.92 -5.82 -20.01
CA GLN A 7 2.07 -5.09 -19.07
C GLN A 7 0.58 -5.44 -19.24
N ILE A 8 0.12 -5.62 -20.48
CA ILE A 8 -1.26 -6.04 -20.78
C ILE A 8 -1.51 -7.44 -20.21
N GLU A 9 -0.59 -8.39 -20.40
CA GLU A 9 -0.69 -9.75 -19.85
C GLU A 9 -0.76 -9.78 -18.32
N THR A 10 0.01 -8.93 -17.63
CA THR A 10 -0.07 -8.86 -16.17
C THR A 10 -1.42 -8.31 -15.68
N GLN A 11 -1.99 -7.34 -16.40
CA GLN A 11 -3.29 -6.75 -16.03
C GLN A 11 -4.43 -7.76 -16.19
N THR A 12 -4.41 -8.55 -17.27
CA THR A 12 -5.42 -9.59 -17.51
C THR A 12 -5.36 -10.69 -16.45
N LEU A 13 -4.15 -11.15 -16.08
CA LEU A 13 -3.94 -12.12 -14.99
C LEU A 13 -4.42 -11.58 -13.64
N LEU A 14 -4.15 -10.30 -13.37
CA LEU A 14 -4.60 -9.62 -12.15
C LEU A 14 -6.13 -9.53 -12.07
N GLN A 15 -6.80 -9.27 -13.19
CA GLN A 15 -8.26 -9.18 -13.26
C GLN A 15 -8.94 -10.56 -13.13
N LEU A 16 -8.36 -11.60 -13.73
CA LEU A 16 -8.87 -12.98 -13.60
C LEU A 16 -8.93 -13.45 -12.14
N HIS A 17 -8.05 -12.96 -11.27
CA HIS A 17 -7.93 -13.38 -9.87
C HIS A 17 -8.51 -12.37 -8.87
N GLU A 18 -9.37 -11.44 -9.32
CA GLU A 18 -9.91 -10.38 -8.47
C GLU A 18 -10.69 -10.92 -7.26
N GLU A 19 -11.48 -11.98 -7.44
CA GLU A 19 -12.28 -12.59 -6.36
C GLU A 19 -11.43 -13.25 -5.26
N LYS A 20 -10.16 -13.58 -5.54
CA LYS A 20 -9.24 -14.17 -4.57
C LYS A 20 -8.50 -13.12 -3.74
N ARG A 21 -8.70 -11.83 -4.02
CA ARG A 21 -7.97 -10.75 -3.35
C ARG A 21 -8.49 -10.53 -1.93
N THR A 22 -7.55 -10.33 -1.02
CA THR A 22 -7.83 -9.86 0.34
C THR A 22 -7.17 -8.51 0.55
N LYS A 23 -7.77 -7.68 1.40
CA LYS A 23 -7.23 -6.36 1.71
C LYS A 23 -5.94 -6.51 2.53
N CYS A 24 -4.85 -5.89 2.06
CA CYS A 24 -3.61 -5.83 2.83
C CYS A 24 -3.75 -4.80 3.96
N LEU A 25 -3.56 -5.24 5.20
CA LEU A 25 -3.55 -4.35 6.36
C LEU A 25 -2.14 -3.83 6.62
N VAL A 26 -1.96 -2.52 6.52
CA VAL A 26 -0.68 -1.85 6.78
C VAL A 26 -0.65 -1.30 8.20
N TYR A 27 0.38 -1.68 8.96
CA TYR A 27 0.61 -1.22 10.32
C TYR A 27 1.87 -0.36 10.37
N THR A 28 1.84 0.65 11.23
CA THR A 28 3.01 1.49 11.51
C THR A 28 3.13 1.75 13.01
N ARG A 29 4.34 2.05 13.46
CA ARG A 29 4.59 2.44 14.85
C ARG A 29 4.08 3.86 15.13
N VAL A 30 3.32 4.02 16.21
CA VAL A 30 2.83 5.29 16.76
C VAL A 30 3.16 5.30 18.24
N MET A 31 4.01 6.23 18.69
CA MET A 31 4.37 6.40 20.11
C MET A 31 4.73 5.08 20.84
N GLY A 32 5.36 4.13 20.14
CA GLY A 32 5.84 2.87 20.71
C GLY A 32 4.99 1.62 20.44
N TYR A 33 3.75 1.75 19.94
CA TYR A 33 2.89 0.60 19.62
C TYR A 33 2.54 0.51 18.12
N HIS A 34 2.12 -0.68 17.67
CA HIS A 34 1.66 -0.90 16.31
C HIS A 34 0.19 -0.50 16.16
N ARG A 35 -0.09 0.38 15.19
CA ARG A 35 -1.43 0.83 14.88
C ARG A 35 -1.71 0.69 13.39
N PRO A 36 -2.89 0.19 12.97
CA PRO A 36 -3.24 0.11 11.56
C PRO A 36 -3.39 1.50 10.97
N VAL A 37 -2.76 1.74 9.82
CA VAL A 37 -2.78 3.04 9.11
C VAL A 37 -4.21 3.43 8.72
N GLU A 38 -5.07 2.44 8.45
CA GLU A 38 -6.48 2.66 8.10
C GLU A 38 -7.29 3.33 9.21
N SER A 39 -6.87 3.16 10.47
CA SER A 39 -7.53 3.77 11.63
C SER A 39 -7.18 5.24 11.85
N PHE A 40 -6.35 5.84 10.99
CA PHE A 40 -5.89 7.21 11.17
C PHE A 40 -6.99 8.22 10.83
N ASN A 41 -7.12 9.24 11.68
CA ASN A 41 -7.93 10.42 11.38
C ASN A 41 -7.20 11.36 10.41
N ILE A 42 -7.86 12.42 9.96
CA ILE A 42 -7.31 13.37 8.97
C ILE A 42 -5.98 13.99 9.44
N GLY A 43 -5.92 14.44 10.71
CA GLY A 43 -4.71 15.03 11.27
C GLY A 43 -3.54 14.05 11.31
N LYS A 44 -3.77 12.81 11.75
CA LYS A 44 -2.74 11.77 11.82
C LYS A 44 -2.27 11.33 10.43
N LYS A 45 -3.15 11.30 9.42
CA LYS A 45 -2.77 11.07 8.02
C LYS A 45 -1.83 12.19 7.52
N GLY A 46 -2.09 13.44 7.90
CA GLY A 46 -1.23 14.58 7.59
C GLY A 46 0.16 14.46 8.21
N GLU A 47 0.22 14.22 9.52
CA GLU A 47 1.49 14.01 10.24
C GLU A 47 2.29 12.82 9.66
N HIS A 48 1.62 11.70 9.38
CA HIS A 48 2.30 10.52 8.85
C HIS A 48 2.95 10.77 7.48
N LYS A 49 2.31 11.57 6.60
CA LYS A 49 2.87 11.96 5.28
C LYS A 49 4.08 12.88 5.38
N GLN A 50 4.23 13.61 6.48
CA GLN A 50 5.37 14.52 6.71
C GLN A 50 6.59 13.82 7.32
N ARG A 51 6.47 12.52 7.67
CA ARG A 51 7.60 11.76 8.21
C ARG A 51 8.66 11.54 7.14
N THR A 52 9.91 11.78 7.50
CA THR A 52 11.08 11.47 6.68
C THR A 52 11.63 10.09 7.07
N HIS A 53 11.98 9.29 6.07
CA HIS A 53 12.65 8.01 6.26
C HIS A 53 14.15 8.21 6.05
N PHE A 54 14.95 7.53 6.86
CA PHE A 54 16.39 7.46 6.63
C PHE A 54 16.67 6.50 5.46
N ASN A 55 17.72 6.79 4.69
CA ASN A 55 18.31 5.82 3.77
C ASN A 55 19.45 5.15 4.51
N GLU A 56 19.27 3.88 4.86
CA GLU A 56 20.31 3.01 5.42
C GLU A 56 21.17 2.38 4.32
#